data_AF-A0A3D5PB32-F1
#
_entry.id   AF-A0A3D5PB32-F1
#
_cell.length_a   1.000
_cell.length_b   1.000
_cell.length_c   1.000
_cell.angle_alpha   90.00
_cell.angle_beta   90.00
_cell.angle_gamma   90.00
#
_symmetry.space_group_name_H-M   'P 1'
#
loop_
_entity.id
_entity.type
_entity.pdbx_description
1 polymer ?
#
loop_
_entity_poly.entity_id
_entity_poly.type
_entity_poly.pdbx_seq_one_letter_code
_entity_poly.pdbx_strand_id
1 'polypeptide(L)'
;MEADIQKTVGYLNQYFSADARKVADSLDSLNMALDDVLKHANVQLTQFHKEKKYDEAETMLKVSKLVSGLQNRISDVANQLCDDETEDPEDSDDVDEQELKKLPNYANYVVDETVPHTLYEDFKYKKAVGFSLYGKRYPAKDWQDVLVKTCNLLAEMDKEKFIYFIDDPTMKGSKVCYFSKDSVPKFNKKLDKVDVYVWVNLSANGKRNLIRKLLKKFDIRLSDYTIYLRADYTPLHQGSVNEYLSNDEDSTNIGKFVREELRKLENRLPQLTSNELLALQSKQWCKENLNLDFPLLRPVDENKDVSQQTDIGTYSCYWRELFKFGGQIFLVTSQWHDRNREPFAKWLKSL
;
A
#
# COMPACT_ATOMS: atom_id res chain seq x y z
N MET A 1 21.41 18.67 6.79
CA MET A 1 20.19 18.32 6.02
C MET A 1 20.02 16.81 5.87
N GLU A 2 20.86 16.10 5.09
CA GLU A 2 20.74 14.63 4.93
C GLU A 2 20.81 13.88 6.28
N ALA A 3 21.73 14.26 7.17
CA ALA A 3 21.88 13.68 8.51
C ALA A 3 20.69 13.98 9.45
N ASP A 4 20.02 15.12 9.27
CA ASP A 4 18.88 15.53 10.09
C ASP A 4 17.62 14.78 9.66
N ILE A 5 17.45 14.54 8.35
CA ILE A 5 16.40 13.69 7.79
C ILE A 5 16.53 12.28 8.35
N GLN A 6 17.74 11.70 8.34
CA GLN A 6 17.97 10.35 8.88
C GLN A 6 17.68 10.23 10.38
N LYS A 7 18.08 11.22 11.18
CA LYS A 7 17.72 11.27 12.60
C LYS A 7 16.21 11.39 12.81
N THR A 8 15.54 12.20 12.01
CA THR A 8 14.09 12.41 12.08
C THR A 8 13.33 11.13 11.73
N VAL A 9 13.74 10.43 10.68
CA VAL A 9 13.20 9.09 10.33
C VAL A 9 13.40 8.12 11.49
N GLY A 10 14.58 8.09 12.10
CA GLY A 10 14.85 7.27 13.29
C GLY A 10 13.91 7.57 14.45
N TYR A 11 13.69 8.85 14.79
CA TYR A 11 12.77 9.24 15.86
C TYR A 11 11.30 8.95 15.52
N LEU A 12 10.88 9.17 14.28
CA LEU A 12 9.52 8.88 13.84
C LEU A 12 9.24 7.38 13.91
N ASN A 13 10.15 6.53 13.45
CA ASN A 13 9.97 5.08 13.56
C ASN A 13 10.00 4.59 15.02
N GLN A 14 10.87 5.16 15.86
CA GLN A 14 11.03 4.74 17.25
C GLN A 14 9.86 5.16 18.14
N TYR A 15 9.38 6.39 18.00
CA TYR A 15 8.42 6.98 18.93
C TYR A 15 7.02 7.21 18.33
N PHE A 16 6.88 7.22 16.99
CA PHE A 16 5.66 7.63 16.28
C PHE A 16 5.37 6.76 15.05
N SER A 17 5.52 5.43 15.16
CA SER A 17 5.46 4.51 14.00
C SER A 17 4.19 4.59 13.16
N ALA A 18 3.03 4.83 13.77
CA ALA A 18 1.77 5.01 13.03
C ALA A 18 1.76 6.30 12.20
N ASP A 19 2.40 7.37 12.69
CA ASP A 19 2.52 8.63 11.96
C ASP A 19 3.66 8.56 10.95
N ALA A 20 4.73 7.81 11.23
CA ALA A 20 5.78 7.50 10.26
C ALA A 20 5.20 6.86 8.98
N ARG A 21 4.28 5.91 9.13
CA ARG A 21 3.57 5.28 8.00
C ARG A 21 2.75 6.30 7.19
N LYS A 22 2.00 7.18 7.86
CA LYS A 22 1.27 8.26 7.17
C LYS A 22 2.21 9.21 6.43
N VAL A 23 3.38 9.51 7.01
CA VAL A 23 4.41 10.33 6.35
C VAL A 23 4.94 9.60 5.12
N ALA A 24 5.19 8.29 5.20
CA ALA A 24 5.58 7.47 4.06
C ALA A 24 4.51 7.47 2.95
N ASP A 25 3.25 7.22 3.29
CA ASP A 25 2.12 7.26 2.34
C ASP A 25 2.00 8.63 1.65
N SER A 26 2.24 9.71 2.40
CA SER A 26 2.22 11.07 1.88
C SER A 26 3.40 11.34 0.94
N LEU A 27 4.58 10.78 1.24
CA LEU A 27 5.76 10.86 0.39
C LEU A 27 5.58 10.03 -0.90
N ASP A 28 4.91 8.88 -0.82
CA ASP A 28 4.56 8.08 -2.00
C ASP A 28 3.52 8.79 -2.87
N SER A 29 2.52 9.44 -2.26
CA SER A 29 1.56 10.29 -2.96
C SER A 29 2.27 11.46 -3.67
N LEU A 30 3.27 12.07 -3.03
CA LEU A 30 4.10 13.09 -3.65
C LEU A 30 4.91 12.52 -4.84
N ASN A 31 5.45 11.31 -4.72
CA ASN A 31 6.12 10.65 -5.84
C ASN A 31 5.19 10.42 -7.03
N MET A 32 3.95 9.99 -6.79
CA MET A 32 2.94 9.82 -7.84
C MET A 32 2.63 11.14 -8.55
N ALA A 33 2.47 12.24 -7.80
CA ALA A 33 2.27 13.56 -8.41
C ALA A 33 3.47 13.99 -9.26
N LEU A 34 4.70 13.64 -8.85
CA LEU A 34 5.91 13.92 -9.62
C LEU A 34 6.02 13.05 -10.89
N ASP A 35 5.41 11.85 -10.93
CA ASP A 35 5.33 11.05 -12.16
C ASP A 35 4.50 11.77 -13.23
N ASP A 36 3.40 12.42 -12.84
CA ASP A 36 2.59 13.20 -13.77
C ASP A 36 3.35 14.42 -14.29
N VAL A 37 4.19 15.04 -13.46
CA VAL A 37 5.12 16.09 -13.91
C VAL A 37 6.09 15.54 -14.97
N LEU A 38 6.65 14.34 -14.79
CA LEU A 38 7.52 13.72 -15.79
C LEU A 38 6.79 13.35 -17.09
N LYS A 39 5.54 12.87 -17.00
CA LYS A 39 4.69 12.61 -18.17
C LYS A 39 4.47 13.89 -18.97
N HIS A 40 4.07 14.98 -18.29
CA HIS A 40 3.87 16.28 -18.94
C HIS A 40 5.18 16.84 -19.52
N ALA A 41 6.30 16.71 -18.81
CA ALA A 41 7.62 17.11 -19.29
C ALA A 41 8.01 16.37 -20.56
N ASN A 42 7.75 15.06 -20.66
CA ASN A 42 8.01 14.27 -21.87
C ASN A 42 7.13 14.69 -23.06
N VAL A 43 5.86 15.02 -22.82
CA VAL A 43 4.97 15.57 -23.85
C VAL A 43 5.53 16.90 -24.39
N GLN A 44 5.92 17.82 -23.50
CA GLN A 44 6.50 19.10 -23.91
C GLN A 44 7.85 18.93 -24.62
N LEU A 45 8.71 18.02 -24.15
CA LEU A 45 9.99 17.72 -24.78
C LEU A 45 9.81 17.21 -26.22
N THR A 46 8.82 16.33 -26.43
CA THR A 46 8.45 15.85 -27.76
C THR A 46 7.95 16.98 -28.65
N GLN A 47 7.15 17.90 -28.10
CA GLN A 47 6.66 19.09 -28.79
C GLN A 47 7.80 20.02 -29.19
N PHE A 48 8.71 20.35 -28.27
CA PHE A 48 9.86 21.21 -28.53
C PHE A 48 10.80 20.62 -29.58
N HIS A 49 10.99 19.31 -29.57
CA HIS A 49 11.76 18.62 -30.60
C HIS A 49 11.10 18.73 -31.99
N LYS A 50 9.77 18.60 -32.09
CA LYS A 50 9.01 18.80 -33.35
C LYS A 50 9.13 20.24 -33.85
N GLU A 51 9.10 21.21 -32.93
CA GLU A 51 9.20 22.64 -33.23
C GLU A 51 10.64 23.13 -33.40
N LYS A 52 11.64 22.26 -33.27
CA LYS A 52 13.09 22.58 -33.32
C LYS A 52 13.53 23.63 -32.28
N LYS A 53 12.84 23.65 -31.13
CA LYS A 53 13.12 24.49 -29.96
C LYS A 53 14.11 23.77 -29.02
N TYR A 54 15.38 23.78 -29.41
CA TYR A 54 16.40 22.94 -28.77
C TYR A 54 16.81 23.44 -27.37
N ASP A 55 16.84 24.75 -27.14
CA ASP A 55 17.21 25.34 -25.85
C ASP A 55 16.15 25.06 -24.77
N GLU A 56 14.87 25.13 -25.15
CA GLU A 56 13.74 24.79 -24.29
C GLU A 56 13.68 23.28 -24.01
N ALA A 57 14.02 22.44 -25.00
CA ALA A 57 14.15 21.00 -24.81
C ALA A 57 15.29 20.64 -23.84
N GLU A 58 16.43 21.33 -23.91
CA GLU A 58 17.54 21.14 -22.96
C GLU A 58 17.12 21.55 -21.54
N THR A 59 16.37 22.63 -21.40
CA THR A 59 15.81 23.08 -20.13
C THR A 59 14.84 22.04 -19.56
N MET A 60 13.96 21.49 -20.40
CA MET A 60 13.02 20.44 -19.98
C MET A 60 13.74 19.17 -19.52
N LEU A 61 14.83 18.77 -20.18
CA LEU A 61 15.68 17.66 -19.74
C LEU A 61 16.31 17.90 -18.36
N LYS A 62 16.73 19.14 -18.06
CA LYS A 62 17.26 19.50 -16.74
C LYS A 62 16.18 19.36 -15.66
N VAL A 63 14.95 19.82 -15.94
CA VAL A 63 13.80 19.66 -15.05
C VAL A 63 13.52 18.19 -14.78
N SER A 64 13.43 17.35 -15.82
CA SER A 64 13.20 15.91 -15.67
C SER A 64 14.26 15.23 -14.81
N LYS A 65 15.54 15.60 -14.97
CA LYS A 65 16.63 15.08 -14.13
C LYS A 65 16.50 15.48 -12.66
N LEU A 66 16.14 16.74 -12.39
CA LEU A 66 15.94 17.24 -11.03
C LEU A 66 14.75 16.55 -10.34
N VAL A 67 13.62 16.44 -11.05
CA VAL A 67 12.40 15.78 -10.55
C VAL A 67 12.68 14.31 -10.26
N SER A 68 13.35 13.59 -11.16
CA SER A 68 13.72 12.19 -10.94
C SER A 68 14.70 12.01 -9.78
N GLY A 69 15.69 12.90 -9.63
CA GLY A 69 16.58 12.92 -8.48
C GLY A 69 15.84 13.13 -7.15
N LEU A 70 14.85 14.02 -7.15
CA LEU A 70 13.98 14.26 -6.00
C LEU A 70 13.10 13.04 -5.68
N GLN A 71 12.49 12.42 -6.70
CA GLN A 71 11.67 11.21 -6.52
C GLN A 71 12.47 10.09 -5.87
N ASN A 72 13.71 9.87 -6.32
CA ASN A 72 14.58 8.86 -5.71
C ASN A 72 14.84 9.13 -4.22
N ARG A 73 15.08 10.40 -3.84
CA ARG A 73 15.29 10.78 -2.43
C ARG A 73 14.01 10.63 -1.61
N ILE A 74 12.86 11.03 -2.16
CA ILE A 74 11.55 10.86 -1.52
C ILE A 74 11.26 9.38 -1.32
N SER A 75 11.45 8.55 -2.35
CA SER A 75 11.28 7.10 -2.23
C SER A 75 12.23 6.50 -1.20
N ASP A 76 13.51 6.90 -1.17
CA ASP A 76 14.46 6.38 -0.17
C ASP A 76 14.01 6.73 1.26
N VAL A 77 13.48 7.94 1.50
CA VAL A 77 12.93 8.34 2.81
C VAL A 77 11.60 7.63 3.11
N ALA A 78 10.69 7.55 2.14
CA ALA A 78 9.40 6.86 2.29
C ALA A 78 9.61 5.38 2.63
N ASN A 79 10.53 4.70 1.94
CA ASN A 79 10.87 3.30 2.23
C ASN A 79 11.56 3.09 3.58
N GLN A 80 12.17 4.12 4.17
CA GLN A 80 12.71 4.06 5.52
C GLN A 80 11.63 4.31 6.58
N LEU A 81 10.54 5.00 6.22
CA LEU A 81 9.38 5.27 7.08
C LEU A 81 8.29 4.18 6.97
N CYS A 82 8.20 3.52 5.80
CA CYS A 82 7.36 2.37 5.50
C CYS A 82 8.17 1.08 5.63
N ASP A 83 8.35 0.61 6.87
CA ASP A 83 8.47 -0.83 7.10
C ASP A 83 7.07 -1.44 7.11
N ASP A 84 6.50 -1.59 5.90
CA ASP A 84 5.21 -2.22 5.69
C ASP A 84 5.26 -3.70 6.03
N GLU A 85 4.73 -3.98 7.22
CA GLU A 85 4.15 -5.27 7.58
C GLU A 85 2.67 -5.29 7.19
N THR A 86 2.42 -5.57 5.93
CA THR A 86 1.24 -6.37 5.61
C THR A 86 1.69 -7.83 5.66
N GLU A 87 1.46 -8.49 6.80
CA GLU A 87 1.17 -9.92 6.75
C GLU A 87 -0.06 -10.04 5.84
N ASP A 88 0.12 -10.46 4.60
CA ASP A 88 -1.01 -10.96 3.83
C ASP A 88 -1.49 -12.21 4.58
N PRO A 89 -2.75 -12.25 5.05
CA PRO A 89 -3.38 -13.53 5.34
C PRO A 89 -3.45 -14.24 4.00
N GLU A 90 -2.54 -15.19 3.81
CA GLU A 90 -2.56 -16.22 2.78
C GLU A 90 -3.14 -15.76 1.42
N ASP A 91 -2.28 -15.54 0.41
CA ASP A 91 -2.55 -16.11 -0.92
C ASP A 91 -2.49 -17.65 -0.73
N SER A 92 -3.39 -18.22 0.06
CA SER A 92 -3.75 -19.62 -0.07
C SER A 92 -4.64 -19.67 -1.29
N ASP A 93 -4.31 -20.55 -2.21
CA ASP A 93 -5.17 -20.93 -3.32
C ASP A 93 -6.44 -21.68 -2.82
N ASP A 94 -6.99 -21.29 -1.68
CA ASP A 94 -8.29 -21.75 -1.19
C ASP A 94 -9.30 -20.64 -1.45
N VAL A 95 -9.94 -20.76 -2.61
CA VAL A 95 -11.14 -20.01 -2.96
C VAL A 95 -12.15 -20.24 -1.84
N ASP A 96 -12.43 -19.21 -1.05
CA ASP A 96 -13.49 -19.24 -0.05
C ASP A 96 -14.83 -19.42 -0.81
N GLU A 97 -15.40 -20.62 -0.69
CA GLU A 97 -16.48 -21.17 -1.53
C GLU A 97 -17.86 -20.54 -1.28
N GLN A 98 -17.94 -19.33 -0.70
CA GLN A 98 -19.20 -18.70 -0.31
C GLN A 98 -19.38 -17.27 -0.80
N GLU A 99 -19.21 -17.03 -2.11
CA GLU A 99 -20.10 -16.12 -2.85
C GLU A 99 -20.17 -16.56 -4.31
N LEU A 100 -21.32 -17.09 -4.74
CA LEU A 100 -21.65 -17.34 -6.15
C LEU A 100 -21.82 -16.02 -6.93
N LYS A 101 -20.73 -15.25 -7.08
CA LYS A 101 -20.59 -14.29 -8.18
C LYS A 101 -20.05 -15.07 -9.37
N LYS A 102 -20.72 -14.97 -10.53
CA LYS A 102 -20.34 -15.62 -11.79
C LYS A 102 -18.82 -15.55 -11.96
N LEU A 103 -18.14 -16.70 -11.89
CA LEU A 103 -16.68 -16.81 -12.00
C LEU A 103 -16.23 -16.10 -13.28
N PRO A 104 -15.42 -15.02 -13.19
CA PRO A 104 -14.83 -14.41 -14.36
C PRO A 104 -13.96 -15.45 -15.08
N ASN A 105 -14.02 -15.49 -16.41
CA ASN A 105 -13.10 -16.36 -17.16
C ASN A 105 -11.68 -15.80 -17.07
N TYR A 106 -10.87 -16.33 -16.16
CA TYR A 106 -9.50 -15.90 -15.88
C TYR A 106 -8.56 -15.97 -17.10
N ALA A 107 -8.90 -16.75 -18.12
CA ALA A 107 -8.14 -16.84 -19.37
C ALA A 107 -8.08 -15.51 -20.14
N ASN A 108 -9.06 -14.62 -19.95
CA ASN A 108 -9.12 -13.32 -20.63
C ASN A 108 -8.09 -12.31 -20.13
N TYR A 109 -7.44 -12.57 -19.00
CA TYR A 109 -6.49 -11.65 -18.35
C TYR A 109 -5.05 -12.10 -18.51
N VAL A 110 -4.81 -13.16 -19.28
CA VAL A 110 -3.46 -13.59 -19.65
C VAL A 110 -2.82 -12.47 -20.46
N VAL A 111 -1.64 -12.03 -20.04
CA VAL A 111 -0.86 -11.01 -20.73
C VAL A 111 0.26 -11.66 -21.52
N ASP A 112 0.83 -10.91 -22.45
CA ASP A 112 2.00 -11.36 -23.21
C ASP A 112 3.20 -11.53 -22.27
N GLU A 113 3.55 -12.80 -22.00
CA GLU A 113 4.65 -13.19 -21.13
C GLU A 113 6.03 -12.71 -21.63
N THR A 114 6.14 -12.17 -22.84
CA THR A 114 7.40 -11.67 -23.40
C THR A 114 7.65 -10.20 -23.10
N VAL A 115 6.63 -9.46 -22.65
CA VAL A 115 6.73 -8.04 -22.34
C VAL A 115 7.54 -7.84 -21.04
N PRO A 116 8.64 -7.06 -21.08
CA PRO A 116 9.41 -6.77 -19.89
C PRO A 116 8.76 -5.65 -19.06
N HIS A 117 8.59 -5.91 -17.77
CA HIS A 117 8.12 -4.97 -16.78
C HIS A 117 9.27 -4.54 -15.87
N THR A 118 9.28 -3.27 -15.48
CA THR A 118 10.33 -2.70 -14.63
C THR A 118 9.95 -2.78 -13.15
N LEU A 119 10.95 -2.77 -12.26
CA LEU A 119 10.72 -2.71 -10.81
C LEU A 119 10.19 -1.35 -10.32
N TYR A 120 9.85 -0.42 -11.21
CA TYR A 120 9.16 0.83 -10.87
C TYR A 120 7.64 0.70 -10.94
N GLU A 121 7.13 -0.36 -11.56
CA GLU A 121 5.70 -0.57 -11.74
C GLU A 121 5.00 -1.05 -10.45
N ASP A 122 3.69 -0.79 -10.39
CA ASP A 122 2.79 -1.42 -9.43
C ASP A 122 2.41 -2.82 -9.94
N PHE A 123 2.56 -3.82 -9.07
CA PHE A 123 2.24 -5.22 -9.34
C PHE A 123 1.02 -5.74 -8.57
N LYS A 124 0.23 -4.84 -7.98
CA LYS A 124 -1.05 -5.20 -7.39
C LYS A 124 -1.95 -5.90 -8.41
N TYR A 125 -2.52 -7.04 -8.03
CA TYR A 125 -3.36 -7.90 -8.90
C TYR A 125 -2.65 -8.50 -10.13
N LYS A 126 -1.31 -8.46 -10.20
CA LYS A 126 -0.54 -9.04 -11.32
C LYS A 126 0.17 -10.32 -10.90
N LYS A 127 0.14 -11.35 -11.75
CA LYS A 127 0.84 -12.62 -11.52
C LYS A 127 2.13 -12.68 -12.32
N ALA A 128 3.26 -12.94 -11.66
CA ALA A 128 4.55 -13.14 -12.30
C ALA A 128 4.69 -14.54 -12.91
N VAL A 129 5.41 -14.63 -14.04
CA VAL A 129 5.83 -15.88 -14.71
C VAL A 129 7.35 -16.03 -14.77
N GLY A 130 8.09 -14.99 -14.40
CA GLY A 130 9.54 -15.03 -14.41
C GLY A 130 10.15 -13.65 -14.29
N PHE A 131 11.47 -13.60 -14.36
CA PHE A 131 12.25 -12.38 -14.38
C PHE A 131 13.48 -12.56 -15.28
N SER A 132 14.16 -11.46 -15.63
CA SER A 132 15.51 -11.52 -16.17
C SER A 132 16.48 -10.76 -15.28
N LEU A 133 17.72 -11.22 -15.24
CA LEU A 133 18.83 -10.52 -14.62
C LEU A 133 20.00 -10.55 -15.61
N TYR A 134 20.56 -9.38 -15.95
CA TYR A 134 21.57 -9.21 -17.00
C TYR A 134 21.16 -9.83 -18.34
N GLY A 135 19.88 -9.71 -18.71
CA GLY A 135 19.32 -10.26 -19.94
C GLY A 135 19.13 -11.79 -19.95
N LYS A 136 19.55 -12.51 -18.91
CA LYS A 136 19.27 -13.94 -18.76
C LYS A 136 17.92 -14.14 -18.09
N ARG A 137 17.02 -14.89 -18.74
CA ARG A 137 15.66 -15.14 -18.27
C ARG A 137 15.59 -16.34 -17.33
N TYR A 138 14.81 -16.19 -16.26
CA TYR A 138 14.55 -17.18 -15.23
C TYR A 138 13.04 -17.38 -15.09
N PRO A 139 12.49 -18.57 -15.41
CA PRO A 139 11.07 -18.85 -15.23
C PRO A 139 10.74 -18.94 -13.74
N ALA A 140 9.56 -18.46 -13.34
CA ALA A 140 9.07 -18.51 -11.96
C ALA A 140 7.57 -18.81 -11.91
N LYS A 141 7.14 -19.55 -10.88
CA LYS A 141 5.72 -19.91 -10.71
C LYS A 141 4.86 -18.72 -10.28
N ASP A 142 5.37 -17.97 -9.31
CA ASP A 142 4.69 -16.86 -8.65
C ASP A 142 5.73 -15.86 -8.13
N TRP A 143 5.28 -14.82 -7.43
CA TRP A 143 6.16 -13.83 -6.84
C TRP A 143 7.07 -14.37 -5.72
N GLN A 144 6.64 -15.38 -4.96
CA GLN A 144 7.50 -16.01 -3.95
C GLN A 144 8.69 -16.68 -4.63
N ASP A 145 8.45 -17.41 -5.72
CA ASP A 145 9.48 -18.08 -6.51
C ASP A 145 10.43 -17.06 -7.18
N VAL A 146 9.90 -15.91 -7.65
CA VAL A 146 10.74 -14.79 -8.14
C VAL A 146 11.71 -14.32 -7.05
N LEU A 147 11.22 -14.06 -5.84
CA LEU A 147 12.05 -13.59 -4.72
C LEU A 147 13.10 -14.64 -4.32
N VAL A 148 12.70 -15.90 -4.16
CA VAL A 148 13.60 -17.00 -3.76
C VAL A 148 14.70 -17.21 -4.79
N LYS A 149 14.35 -17.28 -6.08
CA LYS A 149 15.34 -17.43 -7.16
C LYS A 149 16.29 -16.25 -7.24
N THR A 150 15.79 -15.03 -7.06
CA THR A 150 16.65 -13.84 -6.98
C THR A 150 17.64 -13.96 -5.84
N CYS A 151 17.18 -14.35 -4.65
CA CYS A 151 18.04 -14.56 -3.49
C CYS A 151 19.10 -15.64 -3.74
N ASN A 152 18.72 -16.77 -4.33
CA ASN A 152 19.68 -17.82 -4.71
C ASN A 152 20.75 -17.31 -5.69
N LEU A 153 20.36 -16.55 -6.72
CA LEU A 153 21.32 -15.98 -7.68
C LEU A 153 22.30 -15.00 -7.01
N LEU A 154 21.80 -14.15 -6.11
CA LEU A 154 22.66 -13.21 -5.38
C LEU A 154 23.60 -13.93 -4.40
N ALA A 155 23.11 -14.97 -3.72
CA ALA A 155 23.93 -15.81 -2.85
C ALA A 155 25.00 -16.61 -3.63
N GLU A 156 24.75 -16.93 -4.90
CA GLU A 156 25.76 -17.50 -5.80
C GLU A 156 26.84 -16.50 -6.20
N MET A 157 26.47 -15.24 -6.41
CA MET A 157 27.41 -14.19 -6.78
C MET A 157 28.37 -13.88 -5.64
N ASP A 158 27.84 -13.72 -4.42
CA ASP A 158 28.64 -13.45 -3.22
C ASP A 158 27.92 -13.99 -1.98
N LYS A 159 28.37 -15.17 -1.54
CA LYS A 159 27.78 -15.89 -0.41
C LYS A 159 27.99 -15.18 0.91
N GLU A 160 29.18 -14.62 1.15
CA GLU A 160 29.51 -13.97 2.42
C GLU A 160 28.71 -12.69 2.59
N LYS A 161 28.64 -11.88 1.51
CA LYS A 161 27.82 -10.67 1.48
C LYS A 161 26.35 -10.96 1.68
N PHE A 162 25.83 -12.04 1.11
CA PHE A 162 24.44 -12.42 1.29
C PHE A 162 24.14 -12.87 2.73
N ILE A 163 25.02 -13.69 3.34
CA ILE A 163 24.86 -14.14 4.73
C ILE A 163 24.85 -12.96 5.71
N TYR A 164 25.64 -11.92 5.44
CA TYR A 164 25.66 -10.70 6.24
C TYR A 164 24.30 -9.99 6.33
N PHE A 165 23.36 -10.23 5.41
CA PHE A 165 22.02 -9.64 5.48
C PHE A 165 21.19 -10.08 6.68
N ILE A 166 21.54 -11.19 7.33
CA ILE A 166 20.89 -11.62 8.57
C ILE A 166 21.10 -10.57 9.67
N ASP A 167 22.30 -9.97 9.70
CA ASP A 167 22.71 -9.01 10.72
C ASP A 167 22.59 -7.55 10.25
N ASP A 168 22.27 -7.31 8.98
CA ASP A 168 22.15 -5.97 8.41
C ASP A 168 20.83 -5.31 8.87
N PRO A 169 20.89 -4.22 9.67
CA PRO A 169 19.69 -3.55 10.19
C PRO A 169 18.84 -2.90 9.11
N THR A 170 19.36 -2.73 7.89
CA THR A 170 18.62 -2.21 6.73
C THR A 170 17.95 -3.31 5.89
N MET A 171 18.21 -4.58 6.21
CA MET A 171 17.70 -5.79 5.52
C MET A 171 16.77 -6.62 6.40
N LYS A 172 16.06 -5.95 7.31
CA LYS A 172 14.95 -6.50 8.11
C LYS A 172 13.71 -5.62 7.95
N GLY A 173 12.53 -6.18 8.19
CA GLY A 173 11.31 -5.41 8.39
C GLY A 173 11.20 -4.95 9.86
N SER A 174 10.09 -4.26 10.18
CA SER A 174 9.89 -3.64 11.49
C SER A 174 9.74 -4.65 12.64
N LYS A 175 9.05 -5.78 12.44
CA LYS A 175 8.93 -6.88 13.42
C LYS A 175 9.40 -8.23 12.87
N VAL A 176 9.65 -8.37 11.57
CA VAL A 176 10.14 -9.61 10.95
C VAL A 176 11.51 -9.46 10.30
N CYS A 177 12.40 -10.42 10.55
CA CYS A 177 13.67 -10.50 9.82
C CYS A 177 13.43 -11.13 8.45
N TYR A 178 13.80 -10.43 7.37
CA TYR A 178 13.66 -10.97 6.01
C TYR A 178 14.57 -12.18 5.78
N PHE A 179 15.71 -12.22 6.46
CA PHE A 179 16.66 -13.31 6.42
C PHE A 179 16.89 -13.85 7.83
N SER A 180 16.87 -15.16 7.98
CA SER A 180 17.10 -15.83 9.27
C SER A 180 17.68 -17.22 9.06
N LYS A 181 18.21 -17.83 10.12
CA LYS A 181 18.60 -19.25 10.12
C LYS A 181 17.45 -20.17 10.53
N ASP A 182 16.39 -19.58 11.09
CA ASP A 182 15.26 -20.31 11.64
C ASP A 182 14.16 -20.52 10.60
N SER A 183 13.60 -21.72 10.58
CA SER A 183 12.46 -22.04 9.74
C SER A 183 11.17 -21.56 10.41
N VAL A 184 10.39 -20.76 9.69
CA VAL A 184 9.03 -20.35 10.08
C VAL A 184 8.08 -20.89 9.01
N PRO A 185 7.43 -22.05 9.27
CA PRO A 185 6.58 -22.72 8.28
C PRO A 185 5.54 -21.78 7.66
N LYS A 186 5.24 -21.97 6.37
CA LYS A 186 4.37 -21.12 5.53
C LYS A 186 4.92 -19.72 5.21
N PHE A 187 5.68 -19.10 6.11
CA PHE A 187 6.07 -17.69 5.97
C PHE A 187 7.46 -17.48 5.37
N ASN A 188 8.37 -18.45 5.50
CA ASN A 188 9.71 -18.38 4.92
C ASN A 188 10.07 -19.63 4.10
N LYS A 189 11.06 -19.48 3.21
CA LYS A 189 11.57 -20.54 2.34
C LYS A 189 13.08 -20.65 2.48
N LYS A 190 13.58 -21.89 2.53
CA LYS A 190 15.02 -22.17 2.57
C LYS A 190 15.65 -21.86 1.21
N LEU A 191 16.84 -21.25 1.22
CA LEU A 191 17.66 -21.06 0.04
C LEU A 191 18.49 -22.32 -0.27
N ASP A 192 18.85 -22.52 -1.53
CA ASP A 192 19.43 -23.80 -2.00
C ASP A 192 20.91 -23.94 -1.63
N LYS A 193 21.66 -22.82 -1.68
CA LYS A 193 23.14 -22.80 -1.60
C LYS A 193 23.68 -22.23 -0.28
N VAL A 194 22.79 -21.71 0.55
CA VAL A 194 23.12 -21.09 1.83
C VAL A 194 22.11 -21.54 2.89
N ASP A 195 22.58 -21.72 4.11
CA ASP A 195 21.72 -22.11 5.24
C ASP A 195 21.01 -20.88 5.81
N VAL A 196 20.17 -20.29 4.96
CA VAL A 196 19.41 -19.06 5.24
C VAL A 196 18.00 -19.26 4.68
N TYR A 197 17.03 -18.77 5.44
CA TYR A 197 15.62 -18.70 5.07
C TYR A 197 15.27 -17.27 4.68
N VAL A 198 14.53 -17.11 3.59
CA VAL A 198 13.99 -15.82 3.15
C VAL A 198 12.49 -15.74 3.47
N TRP A 199 12.07 -14.62 4.05
CA TRP A 199 10.67 -14.32 4.32
C TRP A 199 9.93 -14.05 3.00
N VAL A 200 8.90 -14.84 2.70
CA VAL A 200 8.13 -14.77 1.45
C VAL A 200 6.69 -14.28 1.65
N ASN A 201 6.23 -14.17 2.89
CA ASN A 201 4.92 -13.62 3.21
C ASN A 201 4.92 -12.08 3.16
N LEU A 202 4.96 -11.56 1.94
CA LEU A 202 4.93 -10.14 1.59
C LEU A 202 3.98 -9.97 0.42
N SER A 203 3.39 -8.80 0.22
CA SER A 203 2.62 -8.52 -1.01
C SER A 203 3.53 -8.57 -2.26
N ALA A 204 2.95 -8.63 -3.46
CA ALA A 204 3.72 -8.57 -4.72
C ALA A 204 4.66 -7.34 -4.75
N ASN A 205 4.16 -6.18 -4.29
CA ASN A 205 4.94 -4.96 -4.17
C ASN A 205 5.97 -5.04 -3.04
N GLY A 206 5.65 -5.67 -1.91
CA GLY A 206 6.61 -5.92 -0.82
C GLY A 206 7.81 -6.75 -1.30
N LYS A 207 7.55 -7.82 -2.06
CA LYS A 207 8.61 -8.65 -2.68
C LYS A 207 9.42 -7.84 -3.69
N ARG A 208 8.77 -7.06 -4.55
CA ARG A 208 9.44 -6.14 -5.50
C ARG A 208 10.34 -5.13 -4.77
N ASN A 209 9.90 -4.58 -3.64
CA ASN A 209 10.68 -3.63 -2.85
C ASN A 209 11.89 -4.29 -2.21
N LEU A 210 11.73 -5.51 -1.66
CA LEU A 210 12.85 -6.30 -1.15
C LEU A 210 13.87 -6.61 -2.25
N ILE A 211 13.42 -6.99 -3.46
CA ILE A 211 14.29 -7.19 -4.63
C ILE A 211 15.07 -5.91 -4.94
N ARG A 212 14.43 -4.73 -4.97
CA ARG A 212 15.14 -3.46 -5.20
C ARG A 212 16.24 -3.21 -4.15
N LYS A 213 15.94 -3.45 -2.87
CA LYS A 213 16.92 -3.33 -1.78
C LYS A 213 18.11 -4.27 -1.99
N LEU A 214 17.84 -5.52 -2.33
CA LEU A 214 18.86 -6.54 -2.62
C LEU A 214 19.75 -6.15 -3.80
N LEU A 215 19.17 -5.73 -4.93
CA LEU A 215 19.92 -5.31 -6.10
C LEU A 215 20.83 -4.12 -5.79
N LYS A 216 20.32 -3.11 -5.06
CA LYS A 216 21.11 -1.94 -4.61
C LYS A 216 22.30 -2.37 -3.73
N LYS A 217 22.10 -3.32 -2.81
CA LYS A 217 23.19 -3.86 -1.97
C LYS A 217 24.25 -4.60 -2.79
N PHE A 218 23.85 -5.25 -3.87
CA PHE A 218 24.76 -5.93 -4.80
C PHE A 218 25.34 -5.01 -5.90
N ASP A 219 25.06 -3.71 -5.86
CA ASP A 219 25.44 -2.74 -6.89
C ASP A 219 24.94 -3.11 -8.30
N ILE A 220 23.78 -3.76 -8.35
CA ILE A 220 23.10 -4.14 -9.59
C ILE A 220 22.11 -3.05 -9.94
N ARG A 221 22.19 -2.54 -11.17
CA ARG A 221 21.26 -1.51 -11.65
C ARG A 221 19.87 -2.12 -11.80
N LEU A 222 18.85 -1.39 -11.38
CA LEU A 222 17.45 -1.85 -11.52
C LEU A 222 17.05 -2.10 -12.98
N SER A 223 17.68 -1.42 -13.94
CA SER A 223 17.47 -1.65 -15.38
C SER A 223 17.99 -3.00 -15.88
N ASP A 224 18.92 -3.62 -15.14
CA ASP A 224 19.45 -4.95 -15.48
C ASP A 224 18.51 -6.06 -14.97
N TYR A 225 17.40 -5.70 -14.31
CA TYR A 225 16.40 -6.61 -13.78
C TYR A 225 15.01 -6.30 -14.34
N THR A 226 14.35 -7.28 -14.95
CA THR A 226 12.98 -7.14 -15.47
C THR A 226 12.08 -8.26 -15.00
N ILE A 227 10.79 -7.97 -14.84
CA ILE A 227 9.74 -8.94 -14.49
C ILE A 227 8.95 -9.30 -15.74
N TYR A 228 8.49 -10.54 -15.83
CA TYR A 228 7.54 -10.99 -16.84
C TYR A 228 6.27 -11.46 -16.15
N LEU A 229 5.12 -11.09 -16.70
CA LEU A 229 3.81 -11.37 -16.13
C LEU A 229 3.09 -12.46 -16.93
N ARG A 230 2.32 -13.28 -16.22
CA ARG A 230 1.38 -14.24 -16.81
C ARG A 230 0.01 -13.63 -17.01
N ALA A 231 -0.42 -12.83 -16.04
CA ALA A 231 -1.76 -12.26 -16.03
C ALA A 231 -1.77 -10.92 -15.31
N ASP A 232 -2.66 -10.04 -15.77
CA ASP A 232 -2.97 -8.76 -15.14
C ASP A 232 -4.48 -8.69 -14.87
N TYR A 233 -4.84 -8.87 -13.60
CA TYR A 233 -6.23 -8.83 -13.16
C TYR A 233 -6.70 -7.43 -12.76
N THR A 234 -5.88 -6.39 -12.97
CA THR A 234 -6.28 -5.00 -12.72
C THR A 234 -7.69 -4.68 -13.28
N PRO A 235 -8.07 -5.12 -14.50
CA PRO A 235 -9.40 -4.85 -15.04
C PRO A 235 -10.56 -5.56 -14.31
N LEU A 236 -10.33 -6.71 -13.66
CA LEU A 236 -11.35 -7.35 -12.80
C LEU A 236 -11.70 -6.48 -11.60
N HIS A 237 -10.76 -5.64 -11.18
CA HIS A 237 -10.92 -4.70 -10.09
C HIS A 237 -11.25 -3.28 -10.60
N GLN A 238 -11.34 -3.07 -11.93
CA GLN A 238 -11.85 -1.84 -12.55
C GLN A 238 -13.39 -1.81 -12.60
N GLY A 239 -14.09 -2.94 -12.55
CA GLY A 239 -15.56 -3.01 -12.49
C GLY A 239 -16.18 -2.62 -11.13
N SER A 240 -15.35 -2.35 -10.12
CA SER A 240 -15.72 -1.66 -8.88
C SER A 240 -15.41 -0.15 -8.93
N VAL A 241 -15.04 0.38 -10.10
CA VAL A 241 -15.01 1.82 -10.36
C VAL A 241 -16.42 2.21 -10.76
N ASN A 242 -17.14 2.81 -9.81
CA ASN A 242 -18.31 3.61 -10.18
C ASN A 242 -17.82 4.70 -11.16
N GLU A 243 -18.44 4.72 -12.32
CA GLU A 243 -18.38 5.83 -13.27
C GLU A 243 -19.10 7.03 -12.63
N TYR A 244 -18.42 7.73 -11.72
CA TYR A 244 -18.83 9.05 -11.28
C TYR A 244 -17.85 10.05 -11.85
N LEU A 245 -18.40 10.99 -12.61
CA LEU A 245 -17.77 12.22 -13.05
C LEU A 245 -16.91 12.79 -11.93
N SER A 246 -15.59 12.72 -12.12
CA SER A 246 -14.60 13.32 -11.25
C SER A 246 -14.71 14.85 -11.33
N ASN A 247 -15.46 15.43 -10.41
CA ASN A 247 -15.08 16.76 -9.93
C ASN A 247 -13.92 16.53 -8.97
N ASP A 248 -12.72 16.89 -9.42
CA ASP A 248 -11.51 16.99 -8.62
C ASP A 248 -11.78 17.87 -7.39
N GLU A 249 -11.97 17.25 -6.22
CA GLU A 249 -11.75 17.94 -4.94
C GLU A 249 -11.53 17.04 -3.71
N ASP A 250 -11.61 15.70 -3.76
CA ASP A 250 -11.39 14.92 -2.53
C ASP A 250 -10.92 13.46 -2.73
N SER A 251 -9.61 13.26 -2.92
CA SER A 251 -8.97 11.94 -2.98
C SER A 251 -8.67 11.32 -1.59
N THR A 252 -9.19 11.92 -0.52
CA THR A 252 -8.97 11.48 0.86
C THR A 252 -9.63 10.12 1.13
N ASN A 253 -8.88 9.11 1.60
CA ASN A 253 -9.41 7.80 2.05
C ASN A 253 -10.73 7.96 2.84
N ILE A 254 -11.78 7.20 2.51
CA ILE A 254 -13.12 7.39 3.10
C ILE A 254 -13.13 7.32 4.63
N GLY A 255 -12.36 6.41 5.23
CA GLY A 255 -12.27 6.30 6.67
C GLY A 255 -11.64 7.55 7.29
N LYS A 256 -10.64 8.14 6.63
CA LYS A 256 -10.03 9.41 7.05
C LYS A 256 -11.01 10.58 6.90
N PHE A 257 -11.67 10.70 5.76
CA PHE A 257 -12.72 11.71 5.52
C PHE A 257 -13.79 11.66 6.61
N VAL A 258 -14.34 10.47 6.88
CA VAL A 258 -15.35 10.29 7.92
C VAL A 258 -14.83 10.67 9.31
N ARG A 259 -13.63 10.25 9.69
CA ARG A 259 -13.04 10.63 10.99
C ARG A 259 -12.94 12.14 11.13
N GLU A 260 -12.42 12.79 10.11
CA GLU A 260 -12.24 14.24 10.12
C GLU A 260 -13.58 14.97 10.22
N GLU A 261 -14.59 14.54 9.48
CA GLU A 261 -15.94 15.12 9.54
C GLU A 261 -16.63 14.83 10.88
N LEU A 262 -16.48 13.65 11.47
CA LEU A 262 -17.02 13.35 12.80
C LEU A 262 -16.34 14.17 13.89
N ARG A 263 -15.03 14.44 13.78
CA ARG A 263 -14.31 15.35 14.69
C ARG A 263 -14.76 16.80 14.54
N LYS A 264 -15.06 17.23 13.31
CA LYS A 264 -15.69 18.55 13.08
C LYS A 264 -17.08 18.60 13.72
N LEU A 265 -17.88 17.55 13.57
CA LEU A 265 -19.22 17.46 14.17
C LEU A 265 -19.22 17.47 15.70
N GLU A 266 -18.27 16.77 16.34
CA GLU A 266 -18.14 16.75 17.81
C GLU A 266 -17.98 18.16 18.39
N ASN A 267 -17.31 19.04 17.65
CA ASN A 267 -17.04 20.42 18.06
C ASN A 267 -18.02 21.44 17.45
N ARG A 268 -19.00 21.01 16.65
CA ARG A 268 -19.97 21.90 15.99
C ARG A 268 -21.14 22.22 16.92
N LEU A 269 -21.64 23.47 16.81
CA LEU A 269 -22.94 23.88 17.34
C LEU A 269 -23.90 24.17 16.17
N PRO A 270 -25.17 23.73 16.22
CA PRO A 270 -25.76 22.87 17.25
C PRO A 270 -25.21 21.43 17.21
N GLN A 271 -25.23 20.75 18.35
CA GLN A 271 -24.87 19.33 18.44
C GLN A 271 -25.98 18.44 17.87
N LEU A 272 -25.63 17.18 17.55
CA LEU A 272 -26.59 16.14 17.18
C LEU A 272 -27.71 16.01 18.23
N THR A 273 -28.93 15.95 17.74
CA THR A 273 -30.14 15.72 18.54
C THR A 273 -30.19 14.29 19.08
N SER A 274 -30.97 14.07 20.14
CA SER A 274 -31.16 12.72 20.69
C SER A 274 -31.71 11.72 19.67
N ASN A 275 -32.57 12.17 18.74
CA ASN A 275 -33.11 11.31 17.69
C ASN A 275 -32.04 10.90 16.67
N GLU A 276 -31.15 11.81 16.29
CA GLU A 276 -30.01 11.49 15.43
C GLU A 276 -29.06 10.51 16.11
N LEU A 277 -28.75 10.72 17.39
CA LEU A 277 -27.89 9.80 18.15
C LEU A 277 -28.50 8.39 18.25
N LEU A 278 -29.82 8.27 18.42
CA LEU A 278 -30.50 6.98 18.41
C LEU A 278 -30.48 6.34 17.01
N ALA A 279 -30.65 7.12 15.95
CA ALA A 279 -30.59 6.65 14.58
C ALA A 279 -29.20 6.09 14.23
N LEU A 280 -28.14 6.78 14.65
CA LEU A 280 -26.75 6.36 14.42
C LEU A 280 -26.34 5.09 15.20
N GLN A 281 -27.07 4.75 16.26
CA GLN A 281 -26.89 3.49 17.00
C GLN A 281 -27.70 2.33 16.41
N SER A 282 -28.64 2.61 15.50
CA SER A 282 -29.46 1.59 14.86
C SER A 282 -28.74 1.00 13.65
N LYS A 283 -28.47 -0.31 13.69
CA LYS A 283 -27.94 -1.07 12.54
C LYS A 283 -28.82 -0.92 11.30
N GLN A 284 -30.14 -1.00 11.47
CA GLN A 284 -31.10 -0.90 10.36
C GLN A 284 -31.02 0.47 9.70
N TRP A 285 -31.04 1.53 10.51
CA TRP A 285 -30.97 2.90 9.99
C TRP A 285 -29.62 3.15 9.29
N CYS A 286 -28.51 2.70 9.86
CA CYS A 286 -27.18 2.85 9.26
C CYS A 286 -27.05 2.07 7.95
N LYS A 287 -27.70 0.91 7.83
CA LYS A 287 -27.74 0.15 6.57
C LYS A 287 -28.51 0.88 5.48
N GLU A 288 -29.68 1.42 5.82
CA GLU A 288 -30.55 2.12 4.87
C GLU A 288 -30.01 3.50 4.44
N ASN A 289 -29.40 4.24 5.36
CA ASN A 289 -29.03 5.64 5.15
C ASN A 289 -27.54 5.86 4.89
N LEU A 290 -26.67 4.99 5.39
CA LEU A 290 -25.21 5.09 5.25
C LEU A 290 -24.58 3.91 4.50
N ASN A 291 -25.38 2.89 4.17
CA ASN A 291 -24.93 1.61 3.62
C ASN A 291 -23.88 0.90 4.50
N LEU A 292 -24.01 1.03 5.82
CA LEU A 292 -23.16 0.37 6.80
C LEU A 292 -23.84 -0.88 7.37
N ASP A 293 -23.11 -1.98 7.47
CA ASP A 293 -23.60 -3.23 8.05
C ASP A 293 -23.55 -3.23 9.60
N PHE A 294 -23.07 -2.13 10.19
CA PHE A 294 -22.89 -1.93 11.62
C PHE A 294 -23.47 -0.56 12.04
N PRO A 295 -23.90 -0.42 13.30
CA PRO A 295 -24.16 0.89 13.89
C PRO A 295 -22.97 1.83 13.70
N LEU A 296 -23.23 3.08 13.31
CA LEU A 296 -22.19 4.09 13.23
C LEU A 296 -21.60 4.34 14.61
N LEU A 297 -22.47 4.52 15.61
CA LEU A 297 -22.12 4.80 16.99
C LEU A 297 -22.43 3.61 17.89
N ARG A 298 -21.48 3.31 18.79
CA ARG A 298 -21.66 2.36 19.89
C ARG A 298 -21.34 3.05 21.22
N PRO A 299 -22.28 3.14 22.17
CA PRO A 299 -22.00 3.72 23.48
C PRO A 299 -20.86 2.99 24.18
N VAL A 300 -19.97 3.74 24.83
CA VAL A 300 -18.90 3.18 25.65
C VAL A 300 -19.43 2.84 27.04
N ASP A 301 -19.17 1.62 27.51
CA ASP A 301 -19.31 1.24 28.91
C ASP A 301 -18.04 1.70 29.65
N GLU A 302 -18.16 2.76 30.46
CA GLU A 302 -17.04 3.35 31.20
C GLU A 302 -16.40 2.39 32.22
N ASN A 303 -17.09 1.30 32.57
CA ASN A 303 -16.59 0.30 33.52
C ASN A 303 -15.74 -0.79 32.87
N LYS A 304 -15.55 -0.76 31.54
CA LYS A 304 -14.80 -1.76 30.78
C LYS A 304 -13.68 -1.11 29.98
N ASP A 305 -12.61 -1.86 29.78
CA ASP A 305 -11.51 -1.39 28.92
C ASP A 305 -12.00 -1.21 27.48
N VAL A 306 -11.61 -0.09 26.84
CA VAL A 306 -12.03 0.25 25.48
C VAL A 306 -11.61 -0.83 24.47
N SER A 307 -10.44 -1.46 24.67
CA SER A 307 -9.95 -2.53 23.78
C SER A 307 -10.83 -3.77 23.77
N GLN A 308 -11.65 -3.99 24.82
CA GLN A 308 -12.59 -5.10 24.89
C GLN A 308 -13.95 -4.76 24.24
N GLN A 309 -14.15 -3.51 23.82
CA GLN A 309 -15.42 -2.99 23.31
C GLN A 309 -15.40 -2.68 21.81
N THR A 310 -14.23 -2.78 21.16
CA THR A 310 -14.06 -2.54 19.71
C THR A 310 -14.51 -3.68 18.83
N ASP A 311 -14.67 -4.87 19.41
CA ASP A 311 -14.89 -6.09 18.64
C ASP A 311 -16.37 -6.47 18.61
N ILE A 312 -16.77 -7.08 17.50
CA ILE A 312 -18.03 -7.83 17.38
C ILE A 312 -17.64 -9.26 17.00
N GLY A 313 -17.84 -10.19 17.95
CA GLY A 313 -17.34 -11.56 17.80
C GLY A 313 -15.81 -11.57 17.79
N THR A 314 -15.21 -12.08 16.72
CA THR A 314 -13.75 -12.15 16.53
C THR A 314 -13.16 -11.00 15.72
N TYR A 315 -13.99 -10.06 15.24
CA TYR A 315 -13.56 -9.00 14.33
C TYR A 315 -13.59 -7.64 15.02
N SER A 316 -12.50 -6.87 14.86
CA SER A 316 -12.46 -5.46 15.27
C SER A 316 -13.29 -4.62 14.31
N CYS A 317 -14.44 -4.14 14.79
CA CYS A 317 -15.42 -3.42 13.98
C CYS A 317 -15.53 -1.93 14.31
N TYR A 318 -14.82 -1.45 15.34
CA TYR A 318 -14.81 -0.05 15.76
C TYR A 318 -13.38 0.46 15.98
N TRP A 319 -13.18 1.76 15.76
CA TRP A 319 -11.93 2.40 16.15
C TRP A 319 -11.82 2.49 17.68
N ARG A 320 -10.59 2.42 18.20
CA ARG A 320 -10.30 2.68 19.63
C ARG A 320 -10.43 4.16 20.01
N GLU A 321 -10.55 5.01 19.00
CA GLU A 321 -10.71 6.44 19.14
C GLU A 321 -12.11 6.77 19.69
N LEU A 322 -12.16 7.65 20.70
CA LEU A 322 -13.39 8.04 21.39
C LEU A 322 -13.94 9.35 20.81
N PHE A 323 -15.27 9.39 20.62
CA PHE A 323 -16.00 10.55 20.11
C PHE A 323 -17.09 10.96 21.11
N LYS A 324 -17.22 12.26 21.36
CA LYS A 324 -18.24 12.80 22.26
C LYS A 324 -19.36 13.47 21.48
N PHE A 325 -20.58 13.01 21.67
CA PHE A 325 -21.77 13.64 21.09
C PHE A 325 -22.89 13.72 22.14
N GLY A 326 -23.55 14.87 22.26
CA GLY A 326 -24.67 15.04 23.19
C GLY A 326 -24.31 14.75 24.66
N GLY A 327 -23.03 14.93 25.03
CA GLY A 327 -22.52 14.63 26.36
C GLY A 327 -22.17 13.15 26.63
N GLN A 328 -22.43 12.24 25.69
CA GLN A 328 -22.11 10.81 25.80
C GLN A 328 -20.87 10.46 24.96
N ILE A 329 -20.18 9.38 25.34
CA ILE A 329 -18.97 8.88 24.66
C ILE A 329 -19.33 7.65 23.82
N PHE A 330 -18.87 7.66 22.57
CA PHE A 330 -19.12 6.60 21.60
C PHE A 330 -17.83 6.10 20.94
N LEU A 331 -17.85 4.83 20.57
CA LEU A 331 -16.99 4.26 19.55
C LEU A 331 -17.64 4.43 18.18
N VAL A 332 -16.82 4.65 17.16
CA VAL A 332 -17.26 4.77 15.76
C VAL A 332 -16.82 3.54 14.97
N THR A 333 -17.69 3.00 14.12
CA THR A 333 -17.35 1.83 13.31
C THR A 333 -16.16 2.09 12.40
N SER A 334 -15.32 1.06 12.22
CA SER A 334 -14.14 1.09 11.35
C SER A 334 -14.42 0.64 9.92
N GLN A 335 -15.65 0.18 9.63
CA GLN A 335 -16.01 -0.57 8.43
C GLN A 335 -16.47 0.36 7.30
N TRP A 336 -15.54 1.15 6.77
CA TRP A 336 -15.80 2.14 5.72
C TRP A 336 -15.22 1.70 4.38
N HIS A 337 -16.04 1.80 3.34
CA HIS A 337 -15.65 1.57 1.95
C HIS A 337 -16.11 2.76 1.10
N ASP A 338 -15.51 2.98 -0.08
CA ASP A 338 -15.82 4.19 -0.87
C ASP A 338 -17.32 4.30 -1.25
N ARG A 339 -18.04 3.17 -1.34
CA ARG A 339 -19.52 3.14 -1.50
C ARG A 339 -20.29 3.87 -0.40
N ASN A 340 -19.68 4.10 0.76
CA ASN A 340 -20.26 4.78 1.91
C ASN A 340 -20.08 6.30 1.84
N ARG A 341 -19.20 6.81 0.95
CA ARG A 341 -18.86 8.24 0.87
C ARG A 341 -20.07 9.11 0.57
N GLU A 342 -20.75 8.82 -0.52
CA GLU A 342 -21.88 9.63 -0.97
C GLU A 342 -23.04 9.59 0.05
N PRO A 343 -23.47 8.41 0.57
CA PRO A 343 -24.47 8.34 1.64
C PRO A 343 -24.09 9.15 2.89
N PHE A 344 -22.83 9.03 3.35
CA PHE A 344 -22.34 9.75 4.53
C PHE A 344 -22.28 11.26 4.31
N ALA A 345 -21.74 11.70 3.17
CA ALA A 345 -21.68 13.13 2.83
C ALA A 345 -23.08 13.74 2.66
N LYS A 346 -24.04 12.97 2.11
CA LYS A 346 -25.43 13.40 1.99
C LYS A 346 -26.09 13.54 3.37
N TRP A 347 -25.88 12.57 4.26
CA TRP A 347 -26.35 12.66 5.65
C TRP A 347 -25.73 13.87 6.38
N LEU A 348 -24.42 14.07 6.26
CA LEU A 348 -23.72 15.19 6.88
C LEU A 348 -24.27 16.55 6.43
N LYS A 349 -24.61 16.69 5.15
CA LYS A 349 -25.25 17.89 4.59
C LYS A 349 -26.70 18.09 5.06
N SER A 350 -27.35 17.07 5.60
CA SER A 350 -28.72 17.15 6.12
C SER A 350 -28.79 17.60 7.58
N LEU A 351 -27.65 17.70 8.27
CA LEU A 351 -27.48 18.21 9.64
C LEU A 351 -27.27 19.74 9.67
#